data_AF-A0AAV5FUA1-F1
#
_entry.id   AF-A0AAV5FUA1-F1
#
_cell.length_a   1.000
_cell.length_b   1.000
_cell.length_c   1.000
_cell.angle_alpha   90.00
_cell.angle_beta   90.00
_cell.angle_gamma   90.00
#
_symmetry.space_group_name_H-M   'P 1'
#
loop_
_entity.id
_entity.type
_entity.pdbx_description
1 polymer ?
#
loop_
_entity_poly.entity_id
_entity_poly.type
_entity_poly.pdbx_seq_one_letter_code
_entity_poly.pdbx_strand_id
1 'polypeptide(L)'
;MDAPPPQPPSPAITREAWDGCSVLLDINDGDRLAFFRLTPAATVKIGNKTFSLQPLVGRPFGSLFRVGADGLVPCTAADTPSLRDDSTRDGADGQVQDETRDNRSLVDNNTAQNLSSDDIEAMKRDGATGDKIVEALIANSTTFGKKTAFSQEKYKLKKQKKYAPKVLLRRPTARRFMRFDTLSLLLSMANVGPYSDVLVVDMVGGLVAGAVAERLGGTGYVCSTYLGKSPSSIDIIRLFNLSGDMTSRIVQAPLSELQNFGNTPSVPNGSSQGEVTEPIVVSAEDTQLTLAGQGDTSVSDEKPKLIEQPIDMEVSEPPLEEEHVQDGTSSLDSKGNDGSSVASKSVKHGKVPSPEKMTYWKEHGFSRSVH
;
A
#
# COMPACT_ATOMS: atom_id res chain seq x y z
N MET A 1 17.22 -35.20 28.23
CA MET A 1 16.52 -34.00 27.73
C MET A 1 16.43 -34.17 26.24
N ASP A 2 15.23 -34.50 25.73
CA ASP A 2 15.01 -34.57 24.29
C ASP A 2 15.16 -33.17 23.69
N ALA A 3 15.82 -33.10 22.54
CA ALA A 3 15.94 -31.85 21.80
C ALA A 3 14.53 -31.35 21.42
N PRO A 4 14.28 -30.04 21.51
CA PRO A 4 12.99 -29.49 21.08
C PRO A 4 12.74 -29.87 19.61
N PRO A 5 11.49 -30.20 19.25
CA PRO A 5 11.17 -30.61 17.88
C PRO A 5 11.59 -29.52 16.88
N PRO A 6 12.06 -29.92 15.69
CA PRO A 6 12.50 -28.97 14.68
C PRO A 6 11.36 -28.01 14.35
N GLN A 7 11.63 -26.71 14.46
CA GLN A 7 10.63 -25.70 14.14
C GLN A 7 10.25 -25.81 12.66
N PRO A 8 8.96 -25.70 12.32
CA PRO A 8 8.54 -25.68 10.92
C PRO A 8 9.24 -24.51 10.21
N PRO A 9 9.65 -24.69 8.95
CA PRO A 9 10.30 -23.63 8.20
C PRO A 9 9.39 -22.40 8.18
N SER A 10 9.92 -21.24 8.56
CA SER A 10 9.18 -19.98 8.48
C SER A 10 8.63 -19.81 7.06
N PRO A 11 7.34 -19.48 6.89
CA PRO A 11 6.75 -19.36 5.57
C PRO A 11 7.55 -18.35 4.74
N ALA A 12 8.05 -18.79 3.59
CA ALA A 12 8.86 -17.95 2.73
C ALA A 12 8.05 -16.72 2.29
N ILE A 13 8.59 -15.54 2.53
CA ILE A 13 7.98 -14.28 2.11
C ILE A 13 7.87 -14.29 0.57
N THR A 14 6.65 -14.30 0.04
CA THR A 14 6.41 -14.25 -1.41
C THR A 14 7.10 -13.02 -2.00
N ARG A 15 8.03 -13.23 -2.93
CA ARG A 15 8.85 -12.18 -3.54
C ARG A 15 8.23 -11.56 -4.78
N GLU A 16 7.21 -12.21 -5.32
CA GLU A 16 6.48 -11.79 -6.51
C GLU A 16 5.09 -11.31 -6.14
N ALA A 17 4.49 -10.49 -6.99
CA ALA A 17 3.09 -10.12 -6.87
C ALA A 17 2.19 -11.23 -7.39
N TRP A 18 1.00 -11.41 -6.80
CA TRP A 18 0.05 -12.46 -7.16
C TRP A 18 -1.38 -11.91 -7.26
N ASP A 19 -2.27 -12.67 -7.88
CA ASP A 19 -3.68 -12.28 -7.98
C ASP A 19 -4.32 -12.19 -6.58
N GLY A 20 -5.02 -11.10 -6.33
CA GLY A 20 -5.61 -10.77 -5.04
C GLY A 20 -4.66 -10.13 -4.02
N CYS A 21 -3.37 -9.94 -4.32
CA CYS A 21 -2.45 -9.28 -3.40
C CYS A 21 -2.61 -7.75 -3.44
N SER A 22 -2.33 -7.09 -2.34
CA SER A 22 -2.17 -5.64 -2.30
C SER A 22 -0.78 -5.25 -2.80
N VAL A 23 -0.68 -4.16 -3.56
CA VAL A 23 0.58 -3.61 -4.07
C VAL A 23 0.60 -2.11 -3.86
N LEU A 24 1.80 -1.56 -3.77
CA LEU A 24 2.02 -0.12 -3.77
C LEU A 24 2.67 0.24 -5.11
N LEU A 25 2.02 1.06 -5.91
CA LEU A 25 2.59 1.58 -7.15
C LEU A 25 3.26 2.92 -6.86
N ASP A 26 4.53 2.99 -7.20
CA ASP A 26 5.37 4.16 -7.09
C ASP A 26 5.58 4.73 -8.49
N ILE A 27 4.85 5.80 -8.81
CA ILE A 27 4.84 6.42 -10.11
C ILE A 27 5.84 7.58 -10.09
N ASN A 28 6.77 7.58 -11.05
CA ASN A 28 7.80 8.60 -11.23
C ASN A 28 8.66 8.87 -9.97
N ASP A 29 9.07 7.80 -9.28
CA ASP A 29 10.00 7.84 -8.15
C ASP A 29 9.52 8.75 -7.01
N GLY A 30 8.27 8.57 -6.59
CA GLY A 30 7.67 9.24 -5.44
C GLY A 30 6.68 10.35 -5.76
N ASP A 31 6.49 10.73 -7.04
CA ASP A 31 5.51 11.77 -7.41
C ASP A 31 4.08 11.35 -7.03
N ARG A 32 3.75 10.06 -7.19
CA ARG A 32 2.48 9.50 -6.72
C ARG A 32 2.66 8.08 -6.20
N LEU A 33 2.18 7.86 -4.98
CA LEU A 33 2.12 6.56 -4.34
C LEU A 33 0.65 6.15 -4.16
N ALA A 34 0.27 5.00 -4.72
CA ALA A 34 -1.10 4.53 -4.68
C ALA A 34 -1.20 3.03 -4.41
N PHE A 35 -2.12 2.65 -3.53
CA PHE A 35 -2.38 1.25 -3.20
C PHE A 35 -3.41 0.65 -4.16
N PHE A 36 -3.14 -0.57 -4.62
CA PHE A 36 -4.04 -1.34 -5.44
C PHE A 36 -4.17 -2.76 -4.91
N ARG A 37 -5.35 -3.34 -5.05
CA ARG A 37 -5.53 -4.79 -4.97
C ARG A 37 -5.46 -5.34 -6.38
N LEU A 38 -4.54 -6.27 -6.63
CA LEU A 38 -4.40 -6.89 -7.94
C LEU A 38 -5.61 -7.81 -8.18
N THR A 39 -6.37 -7.51 -9.21
CA THR A 39 -7.46 -8.34 -9.72
C THR A 39 -7.43 -8.29 -11.26
N PRO A 40 -8.11 -9.21 -11.97
CA PRO A 40 -8.23 -9.17 -13.43
C PRO A 40 -8.71 -7.83 -13.99
N ALA A 41 -9.57 -7.14 -13.23
CA ALA A 41 -10.15 -5.86 -13.62
C ALA A 41 -9.36 -4.64 -13.09
N ALA A 42 -8.29 -4.84 -12.32
CA ALA A 42 -7.56 -3.74 -11.69
C ALA A 42 -6.82 -2.90 -12.75
N THR A 43 -7.04 -1.58 -12.68
CA THR A 43 -6.42 -0.61 -13.59
C THR A 43 -5.86 0.59 -12.85
N VAL A 44 -4.80 1.19 -13.38
CA VAL A 44 -4.21 2.45 -12.89
C VAL A 44 -4.35 3.55 -13.94
N LYS A 45 -4.71 4.75 -13.51
CA LYS A 45 -4.71 5.95 -14.35
C LYS A 45 -3.36 6.65 -14.25
N ILE A 46 -2.66 6.79 -15.38
CA ILE A 46 -1.38 7.51 -15.49
C ILE A 46 -1.55 8.59 -16.56
N GLY A 47 -1.52 9.85 -16.12
CA GLY A 47 -1.96 10.98 -16.95
C GLY A 47 -3.43 10.81 -17.36
N ASN A 48 -3.71 10.90 -18.66
CA ASN A 48 -5.06 10.78 -19.21
C ASN A 48 -5.39 9.37 -19.72
N LYS A 49 -4.51 8.38 -19.52
CA LYS A 49 -4.69 7.00 -19.98
C LYS A 49 -4.84 6.05 -18.80
N THR A 50 -5.63 5.00 -19.02
CA THR A 50 -5.88 3.93 -18.04
C THR A 50 -5.17 2.67 -18.52
N PHE A 51 -4.43 2.02 -17.62
CA PHE A 51 -3.62 0.84 -17.91
C PHE A 51 -4.02 -0.33 -17.01
N SER A 52 -4.07 -1.54 -17.58
CA SER A 52 -4.29 -2.76 -16.81
C SER A 52 -3.10 -3.09 -15.91
N LEU A 53 -3.37 -3.55 -14.70
CA LEU A 53 -2.36 -4.02 -13.75
C LEU A 53 -2.04 -5.51 -13.89
N GLN A 54 -2.69 -6.23 -14.79
CA GLN A 54 -2.43 -7.65 -15.04
C GLN A 54 -0.95 -7.99 -15.32
N PRO A 55 -0.18 -7.18 -16.06
CA PRO A 55 1.24 -7.48 -16.32
C PRO A 55 2.15 -7.52 -15.06
N LEU A 56 1.66 -7.03 -13.91
CA LEU A 56 2.39 -7.01 -12.65
C LEU A 56 2.33 -8.37 -11.93
N VAL A 57 1.30 -9.18 -12.22
CA VAL A 57 1.14 -10.51 -11.61
C VAL A 57 2.29 -11.42 -12.06
N GLY A 58 2.90 -12.14 -11.11
CA GLY A 58 4.06 -12.99 -11.33
C GLY A 58 5.38 -12.22 -11.48
N ARG A 59 5.40 -10.90 -11.29
CA ARG A 59 6.63 -10.10 -11.32
C ARG A 59 7.19 -9.88 -9.92
N PRO A 60 8.51 -9.89 -9.73
CA PRO A 60 9.12 -9.63 -8.43
C PRO A 60 8.82 -8.21 -7.94
N PHE A 61 8.59 -8.04 -6.65
CA PHE A 61 8.56 -6.71 -6.05
C PHE A 61 9.91 -6.01 -6.29
N GLY A 62 9.84 -4.74 -6.68
CA GLY A 62 10.98 -3.98 -7.20
C GLY A 62 11.06 -3.93 -8.72
N SER A 63 10.20 -4.66 -9.44
CA SER A 63 10.11 -4.56 -10.91
C SER A 63 9.65 -3.18 -11.35
N LEU A 64 10.33 -2.63 -12.36
CA LEU A 64 10.01 -1.34 -12.95
C LEU A 64 9.30 -1.55 -14.29
N PHE A 65 8.28 -0.74 -14.56
CA PHE A 65 7.47 -0.80 -15.77
C PHE A 65 7.47 0.56 -16.46
N ARG A 66 7.56 0.54 -17.79
CA ARG A 66 7.36 1.72 -18.64
C ARG A 66 5.95 1.69 -19.21
N VAL A 67 5.37 2.86 -19.39
CA VAL A 67 4.11 3.00 -20.13
C VAL A 67 4.38 2.83 -21.64
N GLY A 68 3.90 1.73 -22.22
CA GLY A 68 3.91 1.46 -23.65
C GLY A 68 2.62 1.91 -24.35
N ALA A 69 2.50 1.62 -25.64
CA ALA A 69 1.30 1.92 -26.43
C ALA A 69 0.07 1.12 -25.94
N ASP A 70 0.27 -0.18 -25.66
CA ASP A 70 -0.80 -1.12 -25.34
C ASP A 70 -0.91 -1.48 -23.85
N GLY A 71 -0.03 -0.97 -22.99
CA GLY A 71 -0.01 -1.36 -21.58
C GLY A 71 1.28 -1.04 -20.83
N LEU A 72 1.34 -1.53 -19.59
CA LEU A 72 2.56 -1.50 -18.78
C LEU A 72 3.51 -2.60 -19.26
N VAL A 73 4.71 -2.20 -19.69
CA VAL A 73 5.75 -3.10 -20.18
C VAL A 73 6.86 -3.18 -19.14
N PRO A 74 7.27 -4.39 -18.69
CA PRO A 74 8.40 -4.53 -17.79
C PRO A 74 9.67 -3.97 -18.41
N CYS A 75 10.38 -3.13 -17.68
CA CYS A 75 11.70 -2.68 -18.06
C CYS A 75 12.71 -3.80 -17.88
N THR A 76 13.60 -3.96 -18.86
CA THR A 76 14.73 -4.88 -18.73
C THR A 76 15.87 -4.23 -17.95
N ALA A 77 16.83 -5.01 -17.46
CA ALA A 77 17.99 -4.46 -16.74
C ALA A 77 18.77 -3.42 -17.57
N ALA A 78 18.69 -3.47 -18.90
CA ALA A 78 19.27 -2.48 -19.81
C ALA A 78 18.52 -1.13 -19.85
N ASP A 79 17.23 -1.11 -19.50
CA ASP A 79 16.37 0.08 -19.47
C ASP A 79 16.42 0.81 -18.13
N THR A 80 17.06 0.23 -17.12
CA THR A 80 17.18 0.85 -15.80
C THR A 80 18.32 1.85 -15.90
N PRO A 81 18.07 3.17 -15.87
CA PRO A 81 19.17 4.09 -15.59
C PRO A 81 19.64 3.68 -14.20
N SER A 82 20.90 3.27 -14.10
CA SER A 82 21.54 2.88 -12.86
C SER A 82 21.22 3.90 -11.77
N LEU A 83 20.23 3.61 -10.91
CA LEU A 83 19.92 4.38 -9.69
C LEU A 83 21.02 4.20 -8.63
N ARG A 84 22.25 3.87 -9.04
CA ARG A 84 23.42 3.51 -8.22
C ARG A 84 24.73 3.74 -8.98
N ASP A 85 24.94 4.94 -9.50
CA ASP A 85 26.30 5.41 -9.81
C ASP A 85 26.46 6.86 -9.31
N ASP A 86 26.14 7.06 -8.02
CA ASP A 86 26.46 8.26 -7.25
C ASP A 86 27.53 7.92 -6.20
N SER A 87 28.54 7.16 -6.62
CA SER A 87 29.68 6.80 -5.77
C SER A 87 30.92 6.61 -6.64
N THR A 88 31.65 7.71 -6.82
CA THR A 88 33.04 7.75 -7.34
C THR A 88 33.25 7.26 -8.78
N ARG A 89 32.93 8.14 -9.74
CA ARG A 89 33.73 8.26 -10.98
C ARG A 89 34.80 9.33 -10.80
N ASP A 90 35.76 9.05 -9.93
CA ASP A 90 37.08 9.68 -10.02
C ASP A 90 37.88 8.86 -11.05
N GLY A 91 37.89 9.32 -12.29
CA GLY A 91 38.56 8.62 -13.38
C GLY A 91 38.43 9.34 -14.72
N ALA A 92 39.30 10.32 -14.91
CA ALA A 92 39.89 10.83 -16.15
C ALA A 92 39.06 10.84 -17.46
N ASP A 93 38.99 12.03 -18.06
CA ASP A 93 38.47 12.40 -19.39
C ASP A 93 36.96 12.66 -19.52
N GLY A 94 36.55 13.91 -19.25
CA GLY A 94 35.19 14.40 -19.53
C GLY A 94 34.93 15.87 -19.21
N GLN A 95 35.60 16.78 -19.92
CA GLN A 95 35.28 18.22 -20.07
C GLN A 95 35.01 19.06 -18.79
N VAL A 96 36.04 19.81 -18.42
CA VAL A 96 36.02 21.04 -17.60
C VAL A 96 35.26 22.19 -18.31
N GLN A 97 34.03 21.97 -18.79
CA GLN A 97 33.21 23.02 -19.44
C GLN A 97 32.13 23.62 -18.54
N ASP A 98 31.89 23.06 -17.36
CA ASP A 98 30.71 23.43 -16.55
C ASP A 98 30.90 24.70 -15.71
N GLU A 99 32.13 25.08 -15.35
CA GLU A 99 32.38 26.22 -14.45
C GLU A 99 32.12 27.60 -15.07
N THR A 100 31.88 27.69 -16.38
CA THR A 100 31.67 28.99 -17.08
C THR A 100 30.27 29.18 -17.65
N ARG A 101 29.38 28.17 -17.59
CA ARG A 101 27.99 28.34 -18.04
C ARG A 101 27.16 28.92 -16.92
N ASP A 102 26.44 29.99 -17.23
CA ASP A 102 25.47 30.57 -16.30
C ASP A 102 24.22 31.08 -17.05
N ASN A 103 23.23 31.49 -16.28
CA ASN A 103 21.93 31.86 -16.81
C ASN A 103 21.85 33.31 -17.30
N ARG A 104 22.94 34.11 -17.29
CA ARG A 104 22.87 35.55 -17.56
C ARG A 104 22.44 35.90 -18.99
N SER A 105 22.65 34.97 -19.92
CA SER A 105 22.33 35.11 -21.34
C SER A 105 21.07 34.35 -21.76
N LEU A 106 20.39 33.68 -20.81
CA LEU A 106 19.13 33.00 -21.06
C LEU A 106 17.99 34.00 -20.99
N VAL A 107 17.32 34.19 -22.12
CA VAL A 107 16.12 35.05 -22.21
C VAL A 107 14.91 34.14 -22.34
N ASP A 108 13.92 34.34 -21.47
CA ASP A 108 12.64 33.68 -21.57
C ASP A 108 11.71 34.46 -22.49
N ASN A 109 11.59 34.01 -23.72
CA ASN A 109 10.72 34.60 -24.74
C ASN A 109 9.73 33.58 -25.31
N ASN A 110 9.55 32.42 -24.65
CA ASN A 110 8.73 31.30 -25.13
C ASN A 110 9.08 30.75 -26.54
N THR A 111 10.21 31.16 -27.15
CA THR A 111 10.68 30.64 -28.46
C THR A 111 11.78 29.59 -28.32
N ALA A 112 12.08 29.16 -27.09
CA ALA A 112 13.19 28.26 -26.80
C ALA A 112 12.97 26.80 -27.24
N GLN A 113 11.74 26.43 -27.57
CA GLN A 113 11.36 25.09 -28.04
C GLN A 113 10.72 25.21 -29.42
N ASN A 114 11.34 24.56 -30.41
CA ASN A 114 10.86 24.60 -31.79
C ASN A 114 9.81 23.51 -32.10
N LEU A 115 9.68 22.50 -31.25
CA LEU A 115 8.68 21.44 -31.40
C LEU A 115 7.32 21.90 -30.86
N SER A 116 6.27 21.84 -31.69
CA SER A 116 4.91 22.24 -31.28
C SER A 116 4.21 21.16 -30.45
N SER A 117 3.08 21.50 -29.83
CA SER A 117 2.26 20.51 -29.12
C SER A 117 1.72 19.44 -30.08
N ASP A 118 1.28 19.85 -31.27
CA ASP A 118 0.73 18.97 -32.29
C ASP A 118 1.77 17.96 -32.79
N ASP A 119 3.04 18.38 -32.94
CA ASP A 119 4.14 17.48 -33.31
C ASP A 119 4.39 16.41 -32.22
N ILE A 120 4.31 16.80 -30.95
CA ILE A 120 4.47 15.86 -29.81
C ILE A 120 3.31 14.85 -29.81
N GLU A 121 2.09 15.29 -30.12
CA GLU A 121 0.94 14.39 -30.25
C GLU A 121 1.05 13.47 -31.46
N ALA A 122 1.54 13.96 -32.59
CA ALA A 122 1.83 13.15 -33.77
C ALA A 122 2.83 12.04 -33.42
N MET A 123 3.95 12.38 -32.77
CA MET A 123 4.93 11.39 -32.31
C MET A 123 4.32 10.34 -31.37
N LYS A 124 3.43 10.73 -30.46
CA LYS A 124 2.70 9.78 -29.60
C LYS A 124 1.75 8.88 -30.39
N ARG A 125 1.09 9.41 -31.41
CA ARG A 125 0.17 8.68 -32.30
C ARG A 125 0.92 7.68 -33.17
N ASP A 126 2.12 8.04 -33.61
CA ASP A 126 3.03 7.20 -34.40
C ASP A 126 3.74 6.13 -33.54
N GLY A 127 3.46 6.08 -32.23
CA GLY A 127 4.01 5.08 -31.32
C GLY A 127 5.45 5.36 -30.88
N ALA A 128 5.94 6.60 -30.99
CA ALA A 128 7.25 6.95 -30.48
C ALA A 128 7.34 6.72 -28.96
N THR A 129 8.41 6.05 -28.51
CA THR A 129 8.68 5.85 -27.09
C THR A 129 8.89 7.19 -26.39
N GLY A 130 8.44 7.31 -25.14
CA GLY A 130 8.63 8.51 -24.33
C GLY A 130 10.07 9.04 -24.31
N ASP A 131 11.07 8.15 -24.28
CA ASP A 131 12.49 8.53 -24.32
C ASP A 131 12.86 9.23 -25.63
N LYS A 132 12.36 8.76 -26.78
CA LYS A 132 12.55 9.42 -28.08
C LYS A 132 11.89 10.80 -28.11
N ILE A 133 10.76 10.97 -27.43
CA ILE A 133 10.10 12.28 -27.29
C ILE A 133 10.99 13.24 -26.50
N VAL A 134 11.61 12.77 -25.42
CA VAL A 134 12.53 13.56 -24.61
C VAL A 134 13.78 13.95 -25.42
N GLU A 135 14.35 13.02 -26.17
CA GLU A 135 15.50 13.29 -27.05
C GLU A 135 15.16 14.33 -28.13
N ALA A 136 14.00 14.20 -28.78
CA ALA A 136 13.53 15.17 -29.76
C ALA A 136 13.33 16.56 -29.15
N LEU A 137 12.80 16.66 -27.92
CA LEU A 137 12.64 17.93 -27.20
C LEU A 137 13.97 18.58 -26.84
N ILE A 138 14.99 17.78 -26.53
CA ILE A 138 16.35 18.27 -26.24
C ILE A 138 16.99 18.78 -27.52
N ALA A 139 16.91 18.01 -28.62
CA ALA A 139 17.48 18.38 -29.91
C ALA A 139 16.86 19.66 -30.50
N ASN A 140 15.56 19.89 -30.24
CA ASN A 140 14.83 21.08 -30.73
C ASN A 140 14.84 22.26 -29.75
N SER A 141 15.62 22.19 -28.66
CA SER A 141 15.74 23.28 -27.70
C SER A 141 16.98 24.15 -27.96
N THR A 142 16.76 25.42 -28.28
CA THR A 142 17.83 26.38 -28.58
C THR A 142 18.63 26.81 -27.35
N THR A 143 18.05 26.68 -26.15
CA THR A 143 18.67 27.08 -24.88
C THR A 143 19.32 25.92 -24.13
N PHE A 144 18.97 24.67 -24.45
CA PHE A 144 19.39 23.50 -23.67
C PHE A 144 20.92 23.39 -23.54
N GLY A 145 21.66 23.55 -24.64
CA GLY A 145 23.13 23.48 -24.64
C GLY A 145 23.83 24.61 -23.88
N LYS A 146 23.14 25.75 -23.66
CA LYS A 146 23.67 26.91 -22.92
C LYS A 146 23.47 26.79 -21.41
N LYS A 147 22.57 25.90 -20.97
CA LYS A 147 22.26 25.66 -19.56
C LYS A 147 23.43 24.97 -18.86
N THR A 148 23.53 25.18 -17.55
CA THR A 148 24.44 24.44 -16.66
C THR A 148 24.13 22.95 -16.65
N ALA A 149 25.09 22.09 -16.30
CA ALA A 149 24.85 20.64 -16.23
C ALA A 149 23.66 20.27 -15.34
N PHE A 150 23.57 20.88 -14.14
CA PHE A 150 22.43 20.69 -13.23
C PHE A 150 21.09 21.09 -13.86
N SER A 151 21.06 22.20 -14.60
CA SER A 151 19.84 22.68 -15.26
C SER A 151 19.44 21.76 -16.43
N GLN A 152 20.42 21.19 -17.14
CA GLN A 152 20.18 20.21 -18.19
C GLN A 152 19.61 18.91 -17.62
N GLU A 153 20.20 18.38 -16.55
CA GLU A 153 19.72 17.16 -15.88
C GLU A 153 18.32 17.35 -15.30
N LYS A 154 18.08 18.47 -14.59
CA LYS A 154 16.75 18.84 -14.10
C LYS A 154 15.72 18.91 -15.24
N TYR A 155 16.09 19.48 -16.38
CA TYR A 155 15.22 19.51 -17.56
C TYR A 155 14.94 18.11 -18.10
N LYS A 156 15.96 17.26 -18.26
CA LYS A 156 15.81 15.87 -18.71
C LYS A 156 14.85 15.11 -17.78
N LEU A 157 15.06 15.18 -16.47
CA LEU A 157 14.23 14.49 -15.48
C LEU A 157 12.77 14.96 -15.53
N LYS A 158 12.53 16.28 -15.61
CA LYS A 158 11.17 16.85 -15.76
C LYS A 158 10.48 16.34 -17.03
N LYS A 159 11.19 16.25 -18.16
CA LYS A 159 10.63 15.76 -19.43
C LYS A 159 10.43 14.24 -19.41
N GLN A 160 11.32 13.46 -18.80
CA GLN A 160 11.15 12.03 -18.60
C GLN A 160 9.90 11.73 -17.76
N LYS A 161 9.71 12.39 -16.61
CA LYS A 161 8.51 12.23 -15.78
C LYS A 161 7.21 12.51 -16.54
N LYS A 162 7.23 13.47 -17.48
CA LYS A 162 6.06 13.84 -18.29
C LYS A 162 5.79 12.89 -19.46
N TYR A 163 6.83 12.48 -20.19
CA TYR A 163 6.68 11.77 -21.47
C TYR A 163 7.05 10.28 -21.42
N ALA A 164 7.85 9.87 -20.46
CA ALA A 164 8.28 8.48 -20.24
C ALA A 164 8.02 8.05 -18.78
N PRO A 165 6.76 8.10 -18.31
CA PRO A 165 6.46 7.78 -16.93
C PRO A 165 6.83 6.33 -16.61
N LYS A 166 7.39 6.15 -15.41
CA LYS A 166 7.83 4.86 -14.88
C LYS A 166 6.95 4.48 -13.69
N VAL A 167 6.67 3.19 -13.57
CA VAL A 167 5.88 2.62 -12.48
C VAL A 167 6.71 1.55 -11.81
N LEU A 168 7.00 1.73 -10.53
CA LEU A 168 7.76 0.79 -9.72
C LEU A 168 6.78 -0.01 -8.84
N LEU A 169 6.78 -1.32 -9.01
CA LEU A 169 5.97 -2.25 -8.22
C LEU A 169 6.62 -2.44 -6.85
N ARG A 170 6.01 -1.92 -5.79
CA ARG A 170 6.50 -2.05 -4.41
C ARG A 170 5.64 -3.00 -3.60
N ARG A 171 6.29 -3.69 -2.67
CA ARG A 171 5.58 -4.43 -1.62
C ARG A 171 5.02 -3.43 -0.60
N PRO A 172 3.73 -3.55 -0.23
CA PRO A 172 3.20 -2.85 0.93
C PRO A 172 3.99 -3.26 2.18
N THR A 173 4.52 -2.27 2.89
CA THR A 173 5.17 -2.48 4.18
C THR A 173 4.69 -1.42 5.15
N ALA A 174 4.70 -1.73 6.44
CA ALA A 174 4.31 -0.81 7.51
C ALA A 174 4.95 0.59 7.38
N ARG A 175 6.18 0.62 6.84
CA ARG A 175 7.05 1.78 6.64
C ARG A 175 6.48 2.89 5.75
N ARG A 176 5.33 2.68 5.11
CA ARG A 176 4.79 3.59 4.08
C ARG A 176 3.51 4.31 4.51
N PHE A 177 2.94 4.01 5.66
CA PHE A 177 1.66 4.58 6.10
C PHE A 177 1.79 5.68 7.16
N MET A 178 2.87 5.64 7.96
CA MET A 178 3.25 6.68 8.92
C MET A 178 4.68 7.10 8.63
N ARG A 179 5.09 8.29 9.09
CA ARG A 179 6.49 8.70 9.12
C ARG A 179 7.36 7.55 9.63
N PHE A 180 8.28 7.11 8.77
CA PHE A 180 9.01 5.86 8.93
C PHE A 180 9.87 5.84 10.20
N ASP A 181 10.46 6.99 10.55
CA ASP A 181 11.26 7.19 11.76
C ASP A 181 10.46 6.89 13.04
N THR A 182 9.24 7.43 13.14
CA THR A 182 8.41 7.34 14.34
C THR A 182 7.91 5.91 14.55
N LEU A 183 7.43 5.26 13.49
CA LEU A 183 7.01 3.86 13.57
C LEU A 183 8.19 2.94 13.90
N SER A 184 9.36 3.19 13.30
CA SER A 184 10.56 2.39 13.57
C SER A 184 11.01 2.53 15.02
N LEU A 185 11.03 3.75 15.55
CA LEU A 185 11.38 4.02 16.94
C LEU A 185 10.39 3.36 17.89
N LEU A 186 9.08 3.51 17.65
CA LEU A 186 8.04 2.89 18.47
C LEU A 186 8.23 1.37 18.58
N LEU A 187 8.37 0.69 17.45
CA LEU A 187 8.50 -0.77 17.43
C LEU A 187 9.83 -1.25 18.05
N SER A 188 10.89 -0.45 17.94
CA SER A 188 12.19 -0.75 18.56
C SER A 188 12.18 -0.52 20.07
N MET A 189 11.61 0.60 20.55
CA MET A 189 11.48 0.89 21.99
C MET A 189 10.55 -0.10 22.69
N ALA A 190 9.49 -0.54 22.01
CA ALA A 190 8.60 -1.59 22.50
C ALA A 190 9.25 -3.00 22.45
N ASN A 191 10.47 -3.13 21.93
CA ASN A 191 11.19 -4.40 21.75
C ASN A 191 10.33 -5.47 21.06
N VAL A 192 9.60 -5.07 20.03
CA VAL A 192 8.74 -5.98 19.27
C VAL A 192 9.62 -6.94 18.49
N GLY A 193 9.56 -8.22 18.82
CA GLY A 193 10.32 -9.27 18.16
C GLY A 193 9.56 -10.61 18.12
N PRO A 194 10.08 -11.59 17.37
CA PRO A 194 9.48 -12.92 17.29
C PRO A 194 9.18 -13.51 18.68
N TYR A 195 8.09 -14.27 18.78
CA TYR A 195 7.60 -14.92 19.99
C TYR A 195 7.08 -13.98 21.10
N SER A 196 7.09 -12.66 20.90
CA SER A 196 6.49 -11.72 21.84
C SER A 196 4.97 -11.68 21.72
N ASP A 197 4.30 -11.57 22.86
CA ASP A 197 2.88 -11.25 22.93
C ASP A 197 2.74 -9.75 23.21
N VAL A 198 2.15 -9.02 22.26
CA VAL A 198 2.16 -7.56 22.23
C VAL A 198 0.73 -7.03 22.33
N LEU A 199 0.48 -6.22 23.36
CA LEU A 199 -0.76 -5.45 23.51
C LEU A 199 -0.63 -4.11 22.77
N VAL A 200 -1.55 -3.82 21.87
CA VAL A 200 -1.55 -2.64 21.02
C VAL A 200 -2.87 -1.88 21.21
N VAL A 201 -2.78 -0.59 21.55
CA VAL A 201 -3.92 0.33 21.46
C VAL A 201 -3.71 1.17 20.19
N ASP A 202 -4.56 0.96 19.18
CA ASP A 202 -4.39 1.59 17.87
C ASP A 202 -5.69 2.23 17.37
N MET A 203 -5.65 3.55 17.15
CA MET A 203 -6.76 4.35 16.61
C MET A 203 -6.54 4.73 15.14
N VAL A 204 -5.54 4.14 14.49
CA VAL A 204 -5.11 4.43 13.11
C VAL A 204 -5.49 3.28 12.18
N GLY A 205 -6.71 2.75 12.32
CA GLY A 205 -7.26 1.74 11.41
C GLY A 205 -6.55 0.38 11.42
N GLY A 206 -5.80 0.06 12.48
CA GLY A 206 -5.02 -1.17 12.61
C GLY A 206 -3.61 -1.11 12.00
N LEU A 207 -3.13 0.09 11.67
CA LEU A 207 -1.80 0.26 11.10
C LEU A 207 -0.67 -0.23 12.02
N VAL A 208 -0.70 0.17 13.29
CA VAL A 208 0.32 -0.21 14.28
C VAL A 208 0.20 -1.70 14.58
N ALA A 209 -1.03 -2.21 14.72
CA ALA A 209 -1.28 -3.64 14.90
C ALA A 209 -0.72 -4.47 13.72
N GLY A 210 -0.92 -4.02 12.48
CA GLY A 210 -0.34 -4.61 11.28
C GLY A 210 1.18 -4.56 11.26
N ALA A 211 1.78 -3.44 11.68
CA ALA A 211 3.23 -3.27 11.77
C ALA A 211 3.88 -4.21 12.79
N VAL A 212 3.24 -4.38 13.95
CA VAL A 212 3.66 -5.35 14.97
C VAL A 212 3.54 -6.76 14.40
N ALA A 213 2.42 -7.12 13.79
CA ALA A 213 2.21 -8.44 13.20
C ALA A 213 3.23 -8.75 12.09
N GLU A 214 3.56 -7.77 11.23
CA GLU A 214 4.62 -7.87 10.22
C GLU A 214 5.97 -8.23 10.87
N ARG A 215 6.33 -7.55 11.96
CA ARG A 215 7.60 -7.77 12.68
C ARG A 215 7.65 -9.08 13.46
N LEU A 216 6.51 -9.52 13.99
CA LEU A 216 6.36 -10.82 14.67
C LEU A 216 6.51 -12.01 13.72
N GLY A 217 6.27 -11.83 12.41
CA GLY A 217 6.49 -12.86 11.40
C GLY A 217 5.65 -14.13 11.59
N GLY A 218 4.52 -14.03 12.29
CA GLY A 218 3.66 -15.18 12.61
C GLY A 218 4.09 -15.97 13.84
N THR A 219 4.93 -15.39 14.71
CA THR A 219 5.30 -15.95 16.01
C THR A 219 4.79 -15.04 17.14
N GLY A 220 4.30 -15.59 18.25
CA GLY A 220 3.62 -14.79 19.29
C GLY A 220 2.21 -14.34 18.88
N TYR A 221 1.71 -13.28 19.52
CA TYR A 221 0.37 -12.72 19.32
C TYR A 221 0.34 -11.19 19.34
N VAL A 222 -0.57 -10.62 18.57
CA VAL A 222 -0.93 -9.20 18.65
C VAL A 222 -2.33 -9.10 19.25
N CYS A 223 -2.45 -8.51 20.43
CA CYS A 223 -3.73 -8.15 21.02
C CYS A 223 -4.03 -6.68 20.73
N SER A 224 -4.88 -6.42 19.75
CA SER A 224 -5.35 -5.06 19.44
C SER A 224 -6.52 -4.72 20.36
N THR A 225 -6.26 -3.93 21.39
CA THR A 225 -7.28 -3.46 22.32
C THR A 225 -7.91 -2.16 21.86
N TYR A 226 -9.17 -1.95 22.24
CA TYR A 226 -9.93 -0.76 21.91
C TYR A 226 -10.73 -0.25 23.11
N LEU A 227 -11.08 1.04 23.06
CA LEU A 227 -11.94 1.68 24.04
C LEU A 227 -13.40 1.59 23.58
N GLY A 228 -14.31 1.26 24.50
CA GLY A 228 -15.73 1.14 24.21
C GLY A 228 -16.20 -0.28 23.92
N LYS A 229 -17.42 -0.42 23.40
CA LYS A 229 -18.13 -1.70 23.28
C LYS A 229 -17.81 -2.44 21.97
N SER A 230 -17.48 -1.71 20.91
CA SER A 230 -17.23 -2.26 19.57
C SER A 230 -15.78 -2.08 19.15
N PRO A 231 -15.17 -3.08 18.49
CA PRO A 231 -13.80 -2.98 18.01
C PRO A 231 -13.65 -1.86 16.97
N SER A 232 -12.51 -1.18 17.01
CA SER A 232 -12.07 -0.29 15.93
C SER A 232 -11.83 -1.10 14.65
N SER A 233 -12.07 -0.49 13.50
CA SER A 233 -11.74 -1.12 12.21
C SER A 233 -10.23 -1.32 12.12
N ILE A 234 -9.85 -2.51 11.64
CA ILE A 234 -8.45 -2.89 11.39
C ILE A 234 -8.23 -3.23 9.92
N ASP A 235 -9.03 -2.62 9.04
CA ASP A 235 -9.06 -2.94 7.61
C ASP A 235 -7.73 -2.65 6.91
N ILE A 236 -6.89 -1.75 7.45
CA ILE A 236 -5.56 -1.44 6.92
C ILE A 236 -4.66 -2.68 6.90
N ILE A 237 -4.86 -3.62 7.83
CA ILE A 237 -4.09 -4.86 7.92
C ILE A 237 -4.22 -5.68 6.62
N ARG A 238 -5.33 -5.55 5.89
CA ARG A 238 -5.54 -6.24 4.61
C ARG A 238 -4.55 -5.78 3.53
N LEU A 239 -3.99 -4.57 3.65
CA LEU A 239 -3.00 -4.05 2.70
C LEU A 239 -1.61 -4.65 2.90
N PHE A 240 -1.31 -5.23 4.07
CA PHE A 240 0.03 -5.69 4.42
C PHE A 240 0.43 -7.02 3.78
N ASN A 241 -0.49 -7.69 3.09
CA ASN A 241 -0.32 -9.05 2.56
C ASN A 241 0.19 -10.03 3.64
N LEU A 242 -0.36 -9.94 4.85
CA LEU A 242 -0.04 -10.88 5.91
C LEU A 242 -0.53 -12.28 5.52
N SER A 243 0.23 -13.31 5.90
CA SER A 243 -0.21 -14.69 5.69
C SER A 243 -1.43 -15.01 6.57
N GLY A 244 -2.12 -16.12 6.25
CA GLY A 244 -3.21 -16.62 7.11
C GLY A 244 -2.74 -16.87 8.54
N ASP A 245 -1.54 -17.43 8.71
CA ASP A 245 -0.95 -17.69 10.03
C ASP A 245 -0.71 -16.40 10.82
N MET A 246 -0.14 -15.38 10.18
CA MET A 246 0.06 -14.07 10.80
C MET A 246 -1.27 -13.42 11.19
N THR A 247 -2.24 -13.45 10.29
CA THR A 247 -3.57 -12.85 10.51
C THR A 247 -4.31 -13.56 11.64
N SER A 248 -4.21 -14.88 11.75
CA SER A 248 -4.85 -15.68 12.81
C SER A 248 -4.34 -15.37 14.23
N ARG A 249 -3.19 -14.68 14.33
CA ARG A 249 -2.54 -14.29 15.59
C ARG A 249 -2.86 -12.86 16.01
N ILE A 250 -3.62 -12.13 15.19
CA ILE A 250 -4.12 -10.80 15.51
C ILE A 250 -5.50 -10.99 16.15
N VAL A 251 -5.60 -10.71 17.43
CA VAL A 251 -6.83 -10.81 18.20
C VAL A 251 -7.27 -9.43 18.65
N GLN A 252 -8.56 -9.24 18.89
CA GLN A 252 -9.11 -8.01 19.44
C GLN A 252 -9.82 -8.31 20.76
N ALA A 253 -9.64 -7.42 21.73
CA ALA A 253 -10.33 -7.49 23.03
C ALA A 253 -10.63 -6.05 23.51
N PRO A 254 -11.80 -5.79 24.11
CA PRO A 254 -12.09 -4.48 24.69
C PRO A 254 -11.22 -4.26 25.94
N LEU A 255 -10.77 -3.02 26.15
CA LEU A 255 -9.91 -2.69 27.30
C LEU A 255 -10.57 -3.04 28.65
N SER A 256 -11.90 -2.93 28.73
CA SER A 256 -12.67 -3.28 29.94
C SER A 256 -12.55 -4.75 30.31
N GLU A 257 -12.49 -5.66 29.33
CA GLU A 257 -12.31 -7.09 29.61
C GLU A 257 -10.91 -7.38 30.17
N LEU A 258 -9.89 -6.67 29.66
CA LEU A 258 -8.51 -6.81 30.16
C LEU A 258 -8.35 -6.25 31.58
N GLN A 259 -9.07 -5.17 31.92
CA GLN A 259 -9.02 -4.54 33.25
C GLN A 259 -9.68 -5.37 34.34
N ASN A 260 -10.74 -6.11 34.02
CA ASN A 260 -11.53 -6.86 35.00
C ASN A 260 -10.75 -8.03 35.65
N PHE A 261 -9.62 -8.45 35.08
CA PHE A 261 -8.76 -9.49 35.66
C PHE A 261 -7.80 -8.97 36.76
N GLY A 262 -7.65 -7.66 36.92
CA GLY A 262 -6.78 -7.07 37.95
C GLY A 262 -7.43 -6.94 39.34
N ASN A 263 -8.76 -7.10 39.44
CA ASN A 263 -9.53 -6.79 40.65
C ASN A 263 -10.02 -8.03 41.43
N THR A 264 -9.56 -9.24 41.11
CA THR A 264 -9.87 -10.42 41.91
C THR A 264 -8.86 -10.52 43.07
N PRO A 265 -9.27 -10.34 44.35
CA PRO A 265 -8.40 -10.69 45.47
C PRO A 265 -8.09 -12.18 45.40
N SER A 266 -6.82 -12.53 45.51
CA SER A 266 -6.34 -13.91 45.59
C SER A 266 -6.94 -14.60 46.82
N VAL A 267 -7.90 -15.50 46.59
CA VAL A 267 -8.38 -16.43 47.62
C VAL A 267 -7.72 -17.79 47.37
N PRO A 268 -6.98 -18.37 48.33
CA PRO A 268 -6.42 -19.70 48.19
C PRO A 268 -7.53 -20.76 48.30
N ASN A 269 -7.45 -21.74 47.40
CA ASN A 269 -8.12 -23.05 47.34
C ASN A 269 -9.16 -23.42 48.43
N GLY A 270 -10.33 -23.84 47.95
CA GLY A 270 -11.30 -24.63 48.71
C GLY A 270 -12.34 -25.27 47.77
N SER A 271 -12.27 -26.59 47.66
CA SER A 271 -13.18 -27.51 46.94
C SER A 271 -14.68 -27.23 47.08
N SER A 272 -15.46 -27.40 45.99
CA SER A 272 -16.54 -28.42 45.88
C SER A 272 -17.40 -28.29 44.60
N GLN A 273 -17.52 -29.44 43.91
CA GLN A 273 -18.66 -30.03 43.18
C GLN A 273 -19.59 -29.19 42.28
N GLY A 274 -19.61 -29.60 41.00
CA GLY A 274 -20.82 -30.02 40.28
C GLY A 274 -21.62 -28.96 39.53
N GLU A 275 -21.68 -29.05 38.20
CA GLU A 275 -22.89 -29.44 37.44
C GLU A 275 -22.56 -29.56 35.95
N VAL A 276 -23.05 -30.63 35.34
CA VAL A 276 -22.86 -30.97 33.92
C VAL A 276 -23.97 -30.33 33.11
N THR A 277 -23.65 -29.72 31.98
CA THR A 277 -24.63 -29.53 30.90
C THR A 277 -23.93 -29.73 29.56
N GLU A 278 -24.38 -30.72 28.82
CA GLU A 278 -23.82 -31.13 27.54
C GLU A 278 -24.03 -30.10 26.42
N PRO A 279 -23.12 -30.00 25.44
CA PRO A 279 -23.34 -29.21 24.24
C PRO A 279 -24.14 -29.99 23.18
N ILE A 280 -25.15 -29.31 22.63
CA ILE A 280 -25.87 -29.75 21.43
C ILE A 280 -24.90 -29.75 20.24
N VAL A 281 -24.64 -30.94 19.72
CA VAL A 281 -23.96 -31.19 18.46
C VAL A 281 -24.92 -30.89 17.32
N VAL A 282 -24.50 -30.09 16.33
CA VAL A 282 -25.04 -30.23 14.97
C VAL A 282 -23.92 -30.12 13.95
N SER A 283 -23.65 -31.26 13.31
CA SER A 283 -22.80 -31.41 12.14
C SER A 283 -23.36 -30.69 10.92
N ALA A 284 -22.45 -30.41 9.99
CA ALA A 284 -22.71 -30.19 8.56
C ALA A 284 -23.44 -31.42 7.96
N GLU A 285 -24.19 -31.37 6.87
CA GLU A 285 -23.94 -30.80 5.54
C GLU A 285 -25.26 -30.66 4.74
N ASP A 286 -25.20 -29.83 3.69
CA ASP A 286 -25.88 -29.88 2.39
C ASP A 286 -27.35 -30.34 2.24
N THR A 287 -28.16 -29.50 1.56
CA THR A 287 -28.76 -29.79 0.23
C THR A 287 -30.17 -29.17 0.04
N GLN A 288 -30.30 -28.45 -1.09
CA GLN A 288 -31.49 -28.18 -1.93
C GLN A 288 -32.79 -27.65 -1.29
N LEU A 289 -33.19 -26.47 -1.79
CA LEU A 289 -34.55 -25.97 -1.69
C LEU A 289 -35.37 -26.44 -2.91
N THR A 290 -36.48 -27.12 -2.65
CA THR A 290 -37.58 -27.34 -3.62
C THR A 290 -38.78 -26.50 -3.16
N LEU A 291 -39.43 -25.82 -4.10
CA LEU A 291 -40.46 -24.80 -3.88
C LEU A 291 -41.86 -25.33 -4.24
N ALA A 292 -42.85 -25.08 -3.37
CA ALA A 292 -44.27 -24.96 -3.70
C ALA A 292 -44.95 -24.23 -2.52
N GLY A 293 -45.77 -23.19 -2.65
CA GLY A 293 -46.24 -22.39 -3.78
C GLY A 293 -47.15 -21.25 -3.26
N GLN A 294 -47.46 -20.31 -4.16
CA GLN A 294 -48.49 -19.24 -4.10
C GLN A 294 -48.16 -17.99 -3.25
N GLY A 295 -48.19 -16.74 -3.76
CA GLY A 295 -48.54 -16.23 -5.09
C GLY A 295 -48.14 -14.75 -5.29
N ASP A 296 -48.02 -14.37 -6.58
CA ASP A 296 -48.00 -13.06 -7.29
C ASP A 296 -47.73 -11.75 -6.50
N THR A 297 -46.88 -10.80 -6.94
CA THR A 297 -46.99 -10.06 -8.22
C THR A 297 -45.69 -9.27 -8.57
N SER A 298 -45.26 -9.35 -9.84
CA SER A 298 -44.52 -8.41 -10.74
C SER A 298 -43.11 -7.79 -10.44
N VAL A 299 -42.08 -8.36 -11.10
CA VAL A 299 -40.98 -7.82 -11.99
C VAL A 299 -40.48 -6.36 -11.79
N SER A 300 -39.18 -6.04 -11.59
CA SER A 300 -38.09 -6.10 -12.58
C SER A 300 -36.66 -6.03 -11.98
N ASP A 301 -35.72 -6.69 -12.66
CA ASP A 301 -34.28 -6.84 -12.39
C ASP A 301 -33.47 -5.52 -12.33
N GLU A 302 -32.51 -5.42 -11.39
CA GLU A 302 -31.18 -4.85 -11.65
C GLU A 302 -30.11 -5.41 -10.70
N LYS A 303 -28.95 -5.73 -11.29
CA LYS A 303 -27.78 -6.41 -10.71
C LYS A 303 -26.79 -5.38 -10.13
N PRO A 304 -26.31 -5.44 -8.87
CA PRO A 304 -25.38 -4.44 -8.37
C PRO A 304 -23.91 -4.84 -8.61
N LYS A 305 -23.17 -3.85 -9.12
CA LYS A 305 -21.75 -3.83 -9.47
C LYS A 305 -20.93 -3.34 -8.26
N LEU A 306 -19.86 -4.06 -7.92
CA LEU A 306 -18.95 -3.75 -6.80
C LEU A 306 -17.95 -2.68 -7.26
N ILE A 307 -17.81 -1.59 -6.47
CA ILE A 307 -16.87 -0.50 -6.73
C ILE A 307 -15.66 -0.66 -5.79
N GLU A 308 -14.52 -1.06 -6.36
CA GLU A 308 -13.19 -0.95 -5.74
C GLU A 308 -12.59 0.40 -6.17
N GLN A 309 -12.43 1.36 -5.25
CA GLN A 309 -11.70 2.62 -5.52
C GLN A 309 -10.31 2.61 -4.86
N PRO A 310 -9.27 3.12 -5.55
CA PRO A 310 -7.91 3.20 -5.02
C PRO A 310 -7.78 4.27 -3.92
N ILE A 311 -6.85 4.05 -2.98
CA ILE A 311 -6.49 5.01 -1.92
C ILE A 311 -5.20 5.70 -2.34
N ASP A 312 -5.30 7.01 -2.61
CA ASP A 312 -4.16 7.88 -2.92
C ASP A 312 -3.54 8.42 -1.61
N MET A 313 -2.21 8.35 -1.50
CA MET A 313 -1.47 9.02 -0.43
C MET A 313 -0.68 10.19 -1.03
N GLU A 314 -1.12 11.41 -0.75
CA GLU A 314 -0.36 12.62 -1.11
C GLU A 314 0.77 12.86 -0.10
N VAL A 315 1.98 13.08 -0.61
CA VAL A 315 3.12 13.59 0.15
C VAL A 315 3.14 15.10 -0.03
N SER A 316 2.97 15.84 1.06
CA SER A 316 3.00 17.31 1.02
C SER A 316 4.45 17.81 0.94
N GLU A 317 4.81 18.40 -0.20
CA GLU A 317 5.96 19.30 -0.36
C GLU A 317 5.47 20.67 -0.88
N PRO A 318 6.16 21.78 -0.52
CA PRO A 318 5.67 23.12 -0.80
C PRO A 318 5.65 23.46 -2.30
N PRO A 319 4.70 24.30 -2.77
CA PRO A 319 4.57 24.62 -4.19
C PRO A 319 5.72 25.54 -4.64
N LEU A 320 6.38 25.17 -5.73
CA LEU A 320 7.28 26.04 -6.48
C LEU A 320 6.72 26.24 -7.89
N GLU A 321 6.50 27.52 -8.18
CA GLU A 321 5.94 28.20 -9.34
C GLU A 321 5.76 27.40 -10.64
N GLU A 322 4.51 27.43 -11.11
CA GLU A 322 4.00 26.78 -12.31
C GLU A 322 4.32 27.59 -13.58
N GLU A 323 4.82 26.94 -14.62
CA GLU A 323 4.60 27.40 -15.99
C GLU A 323 3.28 26.82 -16.49
N HIS A 324 2.25 27.66 -16.45
CA HIS A 324 0.91 27.36 -16.95
C HIS A 324 0.85 27.58 -18.47
N VAL A 325 0.47 26.55 -19.21
CA VAL A 325 -0.24 26.70 -20.49
C VAL A 325 -1.72 26.64 -20.14
N GLN A 326 -2.42 27.77 -20.25
CA GLN A 326 -3.84 27.88 -19.91
C GLN A 326 -4.72 27.21 -20.98
N ASP A 327 -5.60 26.32 -20.54
CA ASP A 327 -6.85 26.00 -21.21
C ASP A 327 -8.00 26.50 -20.32
N GLY A 328 -8.91 27.30 -20.88
CA GLY A 328 -10.10 27.79 -20.18
C GLY A 328 -11.38 27.22 -20.78
N THR A 329 -12.34 26.85 -19.94
CA THR A 329 -13.74 27.37 -19.95
C THR A 329 -14.58 26.77 -18.80
N SER A 330 -15.17 27.66 -17.97
CA SER A 330 -16.50 27.69 -17.28
C SER A 330 -17.28 26.39 -17.00
N SER A 331 -18.11 26.21 -15.95
CA SER A 331 -18.74 27.06 -14.92
C SER A 331 -19.59 26.16 -13.98
N LEU A 332 -19.64 26.49 -12.68
CA LEU A 332 -20.69 26.36 -11.64
C LEU A 332 -21.79 25.27 -11.77
N ASP A 333 -22.06 24.49 -10.70
CA ASP A 333 -23.07 24.86 -9.68
C ASP A 333 -23.22 23.87 -8.49
N SER A 334 -24.01 24.31 -7.52
CA SER A 334 -24.01 24.02 -6.07
C SER A 334 -24.98 22.92 -5.58
N LYS A 335 -24.86 22.58 -4.27
CA LYS A 335 -25.84 22.02 -3.30
C LYS A 335 -26.01 20.48 -3.13
N GLY A 336 -25.74 20.02 -1.90
CA GLY A 336 -26.79 19.86 -0.89
C GLY A 336 -27.33 18.46 -0.57
N ASN A 337 -27.02 18.02 0.67
CA ASN A 337 -27.88 17.35 1.66
C ASN A 337 -27.92 15.81 1.82
N ASP A 338 -27.66 15.44 3.07
CA ASP A 338 -28.21 14.39 3.96
C ASP A 338 -28.62 13.00 3.45
N GLY A 339 -27.93 12.01 4.02
CA GLY A 339 -28.51 11.12 5.03
C GLY A 339 -29.53 10.06 4.59
N SER A 340 -29.11 8.80 4.56
CA SER A 340 -29.84 7.71 5.23
C SER A 340 -29.07 6.38 5.17
N SER A 341 -29.03 5.77 6.35
CA SER A 341 -28.64 4.41 6.69
C SER A 341 -29.22 3.32 5.79
N VAL A 342 -28.40 2.31 5.44
CA VAL A 342 -28.88 0.96 5.14
C VAL A 342 -28.02 -0.07 5.84
N ALA A 343 -28.70 -0.93 6.59
CA ALA A 343 -28.19 -1.99 7.43
C ALA A 343 -27.31 -3.01 6.67
N SER A 344 -26.12 -3.24 7.20
CA SER A 344 -25.14 -4.21 6.70
C SER A 344 -25.46 -5.60 7.26
N LYS A 345 -25.72 -6.54 6.36
CA LYS A 345 -25.82 -7.97 6.64
C LYS A 345 -24.49 -8.49 7.23
N SER A 346 -24.62 -9.32 8.25
CA SER A 346 -23.54 -9.83 9.11
C SER A 346 -22.50 -10.68 8.35
N VAL A 347 -21.23 -10.29 8.48
CA VAL A 347 -20.07 -11.05 8.00
C VAL A 347 -19.27 -11.51 9.23
N LYS A 348 -18.95 -12.80 9.25
CA LYS A 348 -18.54 -13.58 10.42
C LYS A 348 -17.28 -13.03 11.12
N HIS A 349 -17.35 -12.94 12.44
CA HIS A 349 -16.34 -12.46 13.38
C HIS A 349 -15.02 -13.24 13.32
N GLY A 350 -13.90 -12.55 13.59
CA GLY A 350 -12.61 -13.19 13.83
C GLY A 350 -12.68 -14.16 15.02
N LYS A 351 -11.90 -15.25 14.95
CA LYS A 351 -11.91 -16.29 16.00
C LYS A 351 -11.42 -15.71 17.34
N VAL A 352 -12.20 -15.96 18.38
CA VAL A 352 -11.83 -15.72 19.79
C VAL A 352 -10.61 -16.59 20.15
N PRO A 353 -9.60 -16.06 20.89
CA PRO A 353 -8.45 -16.84 21.32
C PRO A 353 -8.85 -18.04 22.18
N SER A 354 -8.07 -19.13 22.11
CA SER A 354 -8.33 -20.33 22.91
C SER A 354 -8.12 -20.05 24.42
N PRO A 355 -8.86 -20.75 25.31
CA PRO A 355 -8.70 -20.60 26.76
C PRO A 355 -7.25 -20.81 27.24
N GLU A 356 -6.52 -21.72 26.60
CA GLU A 356 -5.11 -22.02 26.89
C GLU A 356 -4.20 -20.81 26.62
N LYS A 357 -4.40 -20.09 25.52
CA LYS A 357 -3.63 -18.86 25.21
C LYS A 357 -3.96 -17.75 26.19
N MET A 358 -5.23 -17.63 26.56
CA MET A 358 -5.65 -16.69 27.60
C MET A 358 -5.00 -17.01 28.94
N THR A 359 -4.86 -18.29 29.31
CA THR A 359 -4.17 -18.70 30.54
C THR A 359 -2.66 -18.44 30.47
N TYR A 360 -2.04 -18.69 29.32
CA TYR A 360 -0.62 -18.40 29.10
C TYR A 360 -0.29 -16.91 29.28
N TRP A 361 -1.10 -16.00 28.71
CA TRP A 361 -0.95 -14.54 28.90
C TRP A 361 -1.15 -14.10 30.35
N LYS A 362 -1.97 -14.83 31.12
CA LYS A 362 -2.15 -14.57 32.55
C LYS A 362 -0.92 -14.95 33.36
N GLU A 363 -0.29 -16.08 33.06
CA GLU A 363 0.87 -16.58 33.81
C GLU A 363 2.17 -15.82 33.50
N HIS A 364 2.39 -15.45 32.24
CA HIS A 364 3.66 -14.87 31.80
C HIS A 364 3.60 -13.35 31.58
N GLY A 365 2.40 -12.76 31.65
CA GLY A 365 2.17 -11.37 31.28
C GLY A 365 2.46 -11.10 29.80
N PHE A 366 2.26 -9.85 29.37
CA PHE A 366 2.81 -9.37 28.11
C PHE A 366 4.23 -8.90 28.37
N SER A 367 5.19 -9.29 27.52
CA SER A 367 6.60 -8.93 27.69
C SER A 367 6.74 -7.40 27.78
N ARG A 368 7.21 -6.91 28.94
CA ARG A 368 7.37 -5.48 29.26
C ARG A 368 8.83 -5.10 29.03
N SER A 369 9.12 -4.19 28.10
CA SER A 369 10.45 -3.58 28.03
C SER A 369 10.56 -2.49 29.11
N VAL A 370 11.48 -2.70 30.05
CA VAL A 370 11.88 -1.74 31.09
C VAL A 370 13.24 -1.15 30.67
N HIS A 371 13.20 0.02 30.03
CA HIS A 371 13.93 1.26 30.38
C HIS A 371 13.86 2.29 29.27
#